data_AF-A0A526VHT2-F1
#
_entry.id   AF-A0A526VHT2-F1
#
_cell.length_a   1.000
_cell.length_b   1.000
_cell.length_c   1.000
_cell.angle_alpha   90.00
_cell.angle_beta   90.00
_cell.angle_gamma   90.00
#
_symmetry.space_group_name_H-M   'P 1'
#
loop_
_entity.id
_entity.type
_entity.pdbx_description
1 polymer ?
#
loop_
_entity_poly.entity_id
_entity_poly.type
_entity_poly.pdbx_seq_one_letter_code
_entity_poly.pdbx_strand_id
1 'polypeptide(L)'
;MSQSQKIQPSRANVPGNAILLGVALLVASMGFVLLATYPGQSKLILLWFYASGCAAVFIPLWRPSSFFVFLLSSFLFVGFIAKAVANFVFGIALIEPTSTFRTEWDQALAFAASGFSGVCAAGLAASFYPAFKEIRKAVAPPFVSKFVVVAFASLIAVSIGLYWANYSFHIIRIGFPLGININPRLYAVAAFVIAWGALLGGLTLALWLVELRDWSYSVLIYVAVFLGLLASLSMGSRIQLLLYVLAAFAVVVLRRRDVRSWVAIAVAMGLSGFVFAGSLAVVSLERTFDFSISTAQTQGVPQQPSGVVPQQPTGIGKTLAPSPDSSAPPAATIIDKVDAVRGDRFALAGLYRQLRNLAVMRWVGLEGTMTAAANLDHLGGDLFLHVIKEDPAAGAQAIYQKMSGDRYGKVQYYTFLTLPGPIGVASLSGSIIVVSVFMFFLTIAGHSIEWLAAWVTQNVASAAVTGVSLAYLLVQMGFPWTLFIYAIELVLSVLFVGAVWYIVDWLATGRRAVTAKV
;
A
#
# COMPACT_ATOMS: atom_id res chain seq x y z
N MET A 1 -46.13 1.40 38.45
CA MET A 1 -45.88 1.88 37.07
C MET A 1 -44.94 3.07 37.15
N SER A 2 -43.64 2.86 36.89
CA SER A 2 -42.64 3.94 36.85
C SER A 2 -42.10 3.98 35.43
N GLN A 3 -42.43 5.02 34.68
CA GLN A 3 -41.92 5.26 33.33
C GLN A 3 -40.45 5.67 33.43
N SER A 4 -39.56 4.74 33.06
CA SER A 4 -38.16 5.04 32.80
C SER A 4 -38.07 5.97 31.59
N GLN A 5 -37.84 7.26 31.83
CA GLN A 5 -37.47 8.23 30.80
C GLN A 5 -36.14 7.80 30.17
N LYS A 6 -36.20 7.26 28.95
CA LYS A 6 -35.03 7.14 28.08
C LYS A 6 -34.52 8.54 27.76
N ILE A 7 -33.44 8.94 28.43
CA ILE A 7 -32.65 10.11 28.06
C ILE A 7 -32.12 9.86 26.64
N GLN A 8 -32.71 10.53 25.65
CA GLN A 8 -32.15 10.59 24.31
C GLN A 8 -30.87 11.44 24.39
N PRO A 9 -29.70 10.91 23.95
CA PRO A 9 -28.50 11.73 23.88
C PRO A 9 -28.72 12.86 22.88
N SER A 10 -28.52 14.10 23.32
CA SER A 10 -28.61 15.28 22.45
C SER A 10 -27.61 15.11 21.31
N ARG A 11 -28.10 14.97 20.08
CA ARG A 11 -27.26 15.04 18.89
C ARG A 11 -26.71 16.46 18.82
N ALA A 12 -25.46 16.64 19.20
CA ALA A 12 -24.70 17.82 18.84
C ALA A 12 -24.58 17.82 17.30
N ASN A 13 -25.49 18.51 16.63
CA ASN A 13 -25.42 18.77 15.21
C ASN A 13 -24.27 19.76 14.99
N VAL A 14 -23.04 19.26 14.87
CA VAL A 14 -22.00 20.03 14.21
C VAL A 14 -22.51 20.28 12.78
N PRO A 15 -22.72 21.53 12.36
CA PRO A 15 -23.31 21.79 11.05
C PRO A 15 -22.32 21.31 9.98
N GLY A 16 -22.69 20.26 9.24
CA GLY A 16 -21.83 19.68 8.19
C GLY A 16 -21.33 20.71 7.16
N ASN A 17 -22.06 21.82 7.02
CA ASN A 17 -21.71 22.95 6.16
C ASN A 17 -20.43 23.67 6.64
N ALA A 18 -20.17 23.76 7.94
CA ALA A 18 -18.97 24.42 8.46
C ALA A 18 -17.70 23.60 8.20
N ILE A 19 -17.78 22.27 8.31
CA ILE A 19 -16.67 21.37 7.99
C ILE A 19 -16.36 21.42 6.49
N LEU A 20 -17.40 21.34 5.65
CA LEU A 20 -17.24 21.44 4.20
C LEU A 20 -16.64 22.78 3.77
N LEU A 21 -17.11 23.89 4.36
CA LEU A 21 -16.54 25.21 4.12
C LEU A 21 -15.08 25.30 4.57
N GLY A 22 -14.75 24.78 5.75
CA GLY A 22 -13.38 24.72 6.26
C GLY A 22 -12.44 23.93 5.34
N VAL A 23 -12.89 22.77 4.85
CA VAL A 23 -12.13 21.97 3.88
C VAL A 23 -11.98 22.71 2.55
N ALA A 24 -13.04 23.34 2.04
CA ALA A 24 -12.98 24.11 0.80
C ALA A 24 -12.02 25.31 0.90
N LEU A 25 -12.02 26.03 2.02
CA LEU A 25 -11.09 27.13 2.30
C LEU A 25 -9.64 26.63 2.42
N LEU A 26 -9.43 25.47 3.04
CA LEU A 26 -8.10 24.87 3.15
C LEU A 26 -7.56 24.43 1.78
N VAL A 27 -8.40 23.82 0.94
CA VAL A 27 -8.04 23.47 -0.45
C VAL A 27 -7.76 24.74 -1.25
N ALA A 28 -8.64 25.74 -1.21
CA ALA A 28 -8.43 26.99 -1.93
C ALA A 28 -7.14 27.72 -1.51
N SER A 29 -6.87 27.81 -0.20
CA SER A 29 -5.66 28.46 0.31
C SER A 29 -4.40 27.68 -0.09
N MET A 30 -4.40 26.35 -0.03
CA MET A 30 -3.29 25.52 -0.51
C MET A 30 -3.02 25.73 -2.01
N GLY A 31 -4.06 25.80 -2.84
CA GLY A 31 -3.93 26.09 -4.27
C GLY A 31 -3.34 27.49 -4.54
N PHE A 32 -3.78 28.50 -3.79
CA PHE A 32 -3.26 29.86 -3.90
C PHE A 32 -1.78 29.95 -3.52
N VAL A 33 -1.37 29.31 -2.42
CA VAL A 33 0.03 29.29 -1.98
C VAL A 33 0.91 28.57 -3.00
N LEU A 34 0.44 27.44 -3.56
CA LEU A 34 1.16 26.75 -4.64
C LEU A 34 1.36 27.64 -5.87
N LEU A 35 0.34 28.39 -6.29
CA LEU A 35 0.44 29.33 -7.42
C LEU A 35 1.53 30.39 -7.18
N ALA A 36 1.61 30.91 -5.96
CA ALA A 36 2.57 31.92 -5.57
C ALA A 36 4.01 31.39 -5.55
N THR A 37 4.23 30.13 -5.12
CA THR A 37 5.56 29.54 -4.95
C THR A 37 6.02 28.67 -6.12
N TYR A 38 5.17 28.42 -7.12
CA TYR A 38 5.48 27.53 -8.22
C TYR A 38 6.68 28.02 -9.06
N PRO A 39 7.76 27.21 -9.18
CA PRO A 39 8.98 27.59 -9.90
C PRO A 39 8.90 27.44 -11.43
N GLY A 40 7.86 26.80 -11.96
CA GLY A 40 7.66 26.64 -13.40
C GLY A 40 7.09 27.89 -14.08
N GLN A 41 7.07 27.88 -15.41
CA GLN A 41 6.66 29.03 -16.22
C GLN A 41 5.13 29.06 -16.41
N SER A 42 4.51 27.91 -16.65
CA SER A 42 3.08 27.82 -16.96
C SER A 42 2.21 27.62 -15.72
N LYS A 43 1.59 28.72 -15.25
CA LYS A 43 0.60 28.66 -14.16
C LYS A 43 -0.65 27.84 -14.55
N LEU A 44 -0.96 27.72 -15.85
CA LEU A 44 -2.07 26.90 -16.34
C LEU A 44 -1.82 25.40 -16.08
N ILE A 45 -0.59 24.93 -16.26
CA ILE A 45 -0.24 23.53 -15.97
C ILE A 45 -0.38 23.24 -14.48
N LEU A 46 0.08 24.17 -13.62
CA LEU A 46 -0.10 24.03 -12.18
C LEU A 46 -1.59 23.98 -11.79
N LEU A 47 -2.42 24.84 -12.36
CA LEU A 47 -3.87 24.83 -12.13
C LEU A 47 -4.49 23.49 -12.56
N TRP A 48 -4.12 22.97 -13.74
CA TRP A 48 -4.59 21.68 -14.21
C TRP A 48 -4.15 20.54 -13.28
N PHE A 49 -2.89 20.51 -12.87
CA PHE A 49 -2.34 19.56 -11.90
C PHE A 49 -3.11 19.58 -10.57
N TYR A 50 -3.28 20.78 -10.00
CA TYR A 50 -3.94 20.94 -8.71
C TYR A 50 -5.43 20.58 -8.79
N ALA A 51 -6.14 21.11 -9.78
CA ALA A 51 -7.57 20.86 -9.96
C ALA A 51 -7.87 19.39 -10.24
N SER A 52 -7.09 18.73 -11.12
CA SER A 52 -7.26 17.31 -11.42
C SER A 52 -6.95 16.41 -10.21
N GLY A 53 -5.90 16.70 -9.44
CA GLY A 53 -5.60 15.92 -8.24
C GLY A 53 -6.64 16.10 -7.12
N CYS A 54 -7.15 17.31 -6.91
CA CYS A 54 -8.29 17.54 -6.00
C CYS A 54 -9.56 16.83 -6.50
N ALA A 55 -9.86 16.91 -7.80
CA ALA A 55 -11.01 16.25 -8.40
C ALA A 55 -10.94 14.72 -8.25
N ALA A 56 -9.74 14.13 -8.40
CA ALA A 56 -9.54 12.69 -8.25
C ALA A 56 -9.96 12.18 -6.85
N VAL A 57 -9.69 12.95 -5.79
CA VAL A 57 -10.13 12.62 -4.43
C VAL A 57 -11.61 12.95 -4.21
N PHE A 58 -12.09 14.07 -4.79
CA PHE A 58 -13.46 14.53 -4.61
C PHE A 58 -14.50 13.62 -5.25
N ILE A 59 -14.26 13.12 -6.48
CA ILE A 59 -15.19 12.25 -7.22
C ILE A 59 -15.65 11.04 -6.39
N PRO A 60 -14.75 10.20 -5.83
CA PRO A 60 -15.15 9.05 -5.02
C PRO A 60 -15.75 9.43 -3.65
N LEU A 61 -15.53 10.65 -3.15
CA LEU A 61 -16.22 11.15 -1.95
C LEU A 61 -17.67 11.58 -2.27
N TRP A 62 -17.87 12.23 -3.42
CA TRP A 62 -19.18 12.67 -3.88
C TRP A 62 -20.07 11.50 -4.31
N ARG A 63 -19.48 10.52 -5.01
CA ARG A 63 -20.14 9.28 -5.42
C ARG A 63 -19.32 8.06 -4.96
N PRO A 64 -19.49 7.62 -3.70
CA PRO A 64 -18.78 6.46 -3.18
C PRO A 64 -19.12 5.20 -3.99
N SER A 65 -18.17 4.77 -4.81
CA SER A 65 -18.31 3.60 -5.69
C SER A 65 -17.33 2.48 -5.36
N SER A 66 -16.16 2.80 -4.80
CA SER A 66 -15.03 1.88 -4.69
C SER A 66 -14.02 2.34 -3.63
N PHE A 67 -13.54 1.40 -2.82
CA PHE A 67 -12.44 1.63 -1.89
C PHE A 67 -11.14 1.83 -2.65
N PHE A 68 -10.90 1.03 -3.70
CA PHE A 68 -9.75 1.15 -4.58
C PHE A 68 -9.61 2.55 -5.18
N VAL A 69 -10.66 3.06 -5.85
CA VAL A 69 -10.60 4.37 -6.51
C VAL A 69 -10.34 5.49 -5.49
N PHE A 70 -11.01 5.46 -4.34
CA PHE A 70 -10.81 6.43 -3.27
C PHE A 70 -9.38 6.40 -2.73
N LEU A 71 -8.85 5.22 -2.42
CA LEU A 71 -7.53 5.06 -1.83
C LEU A 71 -6.41 5.32 -2.82
N LEU A 72 -6.56 4.88 -4.07
CA LEU A 72 -5.63 5.22 -5.16
C LEU A 72 -5.52 6.73 -5.31
N SER A 73 -6.67 7.41 -5.40
CA SER A 73 -6.70 8.87 -5.52
C SER A 73 -6.07 9.56 -4.32
N SER A 74 -6.32 9.05 -3.11
CA SER A 74 -5.73 9.58 -1.87
C SER A 74 -4.21 9.40 -1.82
N PHE A 75 -3.71 8.22 -2.18
CA PHE A 75 -2.28 7.93 -2.20
C PHE A 75 -1.55 8.75 -3.28
N LEU A 76 -2.13 8.88 -4.47
CA LEU A 76 -1.61 9.77 -5.51
C LEU A 76 -1.63 11.24 -5.05
N PHE A 77 -2.71 11.69 -4.40
CA PHE A 77 -2.79 13.05 -3.87
C PHE A 77 -1.65 13.34 -2.89
N VAL A 78 -1.34 12.41 -1.98
CA VAL A 78 -0.22 12.57 -1.06
C VAL A 78 1.12 12.50 -1.80
N GLY A 79 1.29 11.55 -2.72
CA GLY A 79 2.51 11.35 -3.50
C GLY A 79 2.85 12.49 -4.47
N PHE A 80 1.87 13.29 -4.86
CA PHE A 80 2.04 14.41 -5.79
C PHE A 80 1.75 15.77 -5.17
N ILE A 81 0.49 16.04 -4.78
CA ILE A 81 0.08 17.38 -4.31
C ILE A 81 0.69 17.69 -2.95
N ALA A 82 0.57 16.79 -1.97
CA ALA A 82 1.13 17.05 -0.64
C ALA A 82 2.66 17.19 -0.69
N LYS A 83 3.33 16.41 -1.54
CA LYS A 83 4.76 16.56 -1.81
C LYS A 83 5.12 17.87 -2.50
N ALA A 84 4.36 18.29 -3.52
CA ALA A 84 4.58 19.56 -4.19
C ALA A 84 4.42 20.74 -3.22
N VAL A 85 3.42 20.71 -2.34
CA VAL A 85 3.25 21.70 -1.27
C VAL A 85 4.45 21.68 -0.33
N ALA A 86 4.86 20.50 0.15
CA ALA A 86 6.03 20.35 1.01
C ALA A 86 7.31 20.91 0.37
N ASN A 87 7.50 20.69 -0.94
CA ASN A 87 8.67 21.16 -1.66
C ASN A 87 8.62 22.66 -1.97
N PHE A 88 7.55 23.15 -2.59
CA PHE A 88 7.46 24.55 -3.04
C PHE A 88 7.20 25.54 -1.91
N VAL A 89 6.40 25.17 -0.92
CA VAL A 89 5.98 26.09 0.15
C VAL A 89 6.96 26.05 1.32
N PHE A 90 7.40 24.84 1.69
CA PHE A 90 8.22 24.64 2.89
C PHE A 90 9.69 24.35 2.57
N GLY A 91 10.08 24.31 1.29
CA GLY A 91 11.46 24.06 0.88
C GLY A 91 11.98 22.67 1.27
N ILE A 92 11.09 21.70 1.51
CA ILE A 92 11.49 20.36 1.94
C ILE A 92 12.02 19.59 0.74
N ALA A 93 13.28 19.15 0.83
CA ALA A 93 13.93 18.38 -0.22
C ALA A 93 13.26 17.00 -0.40
N LEU A 94 13.13 16.59 -1.67
CA LEU A 94 12.67 15.26 -2.05
C LEU A 94 13.75 14.22 -1.68
N ILE A 95 13.31 13.01 -1.35
CA ILE A 95 14.19 11.95 -0.87
C ILE A 95 14.58 11.00 -2.00
N GLU A 96 13.68 10.71 -2.92
CA GLU A 96 14.00 9.83 -4.03
C GLU A 96 14.82 10.57 -5.09
N PRO A 97 15.76 9.89 -5.77
CA PRO A 97 16.56 10.50 -6.82
C PRO A 97 15.68 10.90 -8.02
N THR A 98 16.01 12.03 -8.66
CA THR A 98 15.22 12.67 -9.72
C THR A 98 16.02 12.88 -11.00
N SER A 99 17.07 12.08 -11.22
CA SER A 99 18.00 12.22 -12.34
C SER A 99 18.70 13.60 -12.36
N THR A 100 18.86 14.19 -13.53
CA THR A 100 19.43 15.52 -13.77
C THR A 100 18.42 16.67 -13.66
N PHE A 101 17.23 16.43 -13.10
CA PHE A 101 16.13 17.40 -13.02
C PHE A 101 16.56 18.73 -12.37
N ARG A 102 16.22 19.85 -13.02
CA ARG A 102 16.51 21.20 -12.51
C ARG A 102 15.32 22.13 -12.64
N THR A 103 14.78 22.25 -13.86
CA THR A 103 13.84 23.33 -14.22
C THR A 103 12.59 22.84 -14.95
N GLU A 104 12.47 21.53 -15.19
CA GLU A 104 11.48 20.92 -16.07
C GLU A 104 10.11 20.71 -15.37
N TRP A 105 9.75 21.62 -14.47
CA TRP A 105 8.56 21.54 -13.60
C TRP A 105 7.25 21.53 -14.38
N ASP A 106 7.16 22.31 -15.45
CA ASP A 106 5.99 22.34 -16.33
C ASP A 106 5.72 20.96 -16.91
N GLN A 107 6.77 20.27 -17.39
CA GLN A 107 6.62 18.95 -17.98
C GLN A 107 6.27 17.88 -16.92
N ALA A 108 6.95 17.90 -15.77
CA ALA A 108 6.67 16.95 -14.68
C ALA A 108 5.21 17.08 -14.18
N LEU A 109 4.73 18.31 -13.99
CA LEU A 109 3.35 18.56 -13.56
C LEU A 109 2.33 18.25 -14.66
N ALA A 110 2.66 18.46 -15.94
CA ALA A 110 1.77 18.08 -17.05
C ALA A 110 1.55 16.56 -17.10
N PHE A 111 2.60 15.76 -16.92
CA PHE A 111 2.45 14.31 -16.79
C PHE A 111 1.58 13.92 -15.60
N ALA A 112 1.82 14.53 -14.43
CA ALA A 112 1.03 14.26 -13.22
C ALA A 112 -0.45 14.64 -13.40
N ALA A 113 -0.73 15.82 -13.95
CA ALA A 113 -2.08 16.30 -14.24
C ALA A 113 -2.82 15.40 -15.24
N SER A 114 -2.10 14.90 -16.24
CA SER A 114 -2.66 13.97 -17.22
C SER A 114 -3.04 12.63 -16.59
N GLY A 115 -2.18 12.11 -15.71
CA GLY A 115 -2.47 10.89 -14.95
C GLY A 115 -3.68 11.05 -14.03
N PHE A 116 -3.76 12.17 -13.29
CA PHE A 116 -4.94 12.48 -12.49
C PHE A 116 -6.22 12.63 -13.32
N SER A 117 -6.13 13.20 -14.52
CA SER A 117 -7.28 13.32 -15.43
C SER A 117 -7.79 11.94 -15.85
N GLY A 118 -6.89 10.98 -16.10
CA GLY A 118 -7.24 9.59 -16.37
C GLY A 118 -7.94 8.91 -15.19
N VAL A 119 -7.43 9.14 -13.97
CA VAL A 119 -8.07 8.65 -12.72
C VAL A 119 -9.44 9.28 -12.52
N CYS A 120 -9.63 10.57 -12.80
CA CYS A 120 -10.92 11.26 -12.71
C CYS A 120 -11.95 10.64 -13.66
N ALA A 121 -11.57 10.46 -14.94
CA ALA A 121 -12.44 9.85 -15.94
C ALA A 121 -12.82 8.41 -15.54
N ALA A 122 -11.87 7.64 -15.02
CA ALA A 122 -12.13 6.29 -14.52
C ALA A 122 -13.03 6.29 -13.28
N GLY A 123 -12.84 7.24 -12.35
CA GLY A 123 -13.69 7.38 -11.17
C GLY A 123 -15.15 7.71 -11.51
N LEU A 124 -15.36 8.57 -12.53
CA LEU A 124 -16.69 8.84 -13.06
C LEU A 124 -17.30 7.59 -13.70
N ALA A 125 -16.54 6.87 -14.52
CA ALA A 125 -16.99 5.61 -15.13
C ALA A 125 -17.34 4.54 -14.08
N ALA A 126 -16.49 4.35 -13.07
CA ALA A 126 -16.71 3.47 -11.92
C ALA A 126 -17.99 3.81 -11.14
N SER A 127 -18.40 5.09 -11.13
CA SER A 127 -19.64 5.50 -10.46
C SER A 127 -20.92 4.93 -11.09
N PHE A 128 -20.86 4.44 -12.33
CA PHE A 128 -22.00 3.78 -12.98
C PHE A 128 -22.20 2.32 -12.55
N TYR A 129 -21.18 1.66 -12.00
CA TYR A 129 -21.24 0.26 -11.53
C TYR A 129 -20.57 0.10 -10.15
N PRO A 130 -21.08 0.80 -9.11
CA PRO A 130 -20.46 0.83 -7.80
C PRO A 130 -20.31 -0.57 -7.16
N ALA A 131 -19.14 -0.85 -6.59
CA ALA A 131 -18.77 -2.14 -6.02
C ALA A 131 -19.71 -2.59 -4.89
N PHE A 132 -20.30 -1.66 -4.14
CA PHE A 132 -21.06 -1.99 -2.92
C PHE A 132 -22.57 -2.01 -3.06
N LYS A 133 -23.13 -1.81 -4.26
CA LYS A 133 -24.59 -1.62 -4.43
C LYS A 133 -25.43 -2.81 -3.97
N GLU A 134 -24.89 -4.02 -4.09
CA GLU A 134 -25.65 -5.26 -3.94
C GLU A 134 -25.26 -6.09 -2.70
N ILE A 135 -24.31 -5.62 -1.88
CA ILE A 135 -23.76 -6.42 -0.78
C ILE A 135 -24.74 -6.47 0.41
N ARG A 136 -25.40 -7.61 0.55
CA ARG A 136 -26.33 -7.89 1.65
C ARG A 136 -25.58 -8.29 2.93
N LYS A 137 -26.25 -8.17 4.08
CA LYS A 137 -25.75 -8.77 5.32
C LYS A 137 -25.88 -10.29 5.22
N ALA A 138 -24.88 -11.02 5.69
CA ALA A 138 -24.91 -12.46 5.77
C ALA A 138 -26.02 -12.92 6.72
N VAL A 139 -26.85 -13.86 6.25
CA VAL A 139 -27.89 -14.51 7.05
C VAL A 139 -27.78 -16.00 6.83
N ALA A 140 -27.42 -16.75 7.87
CA ALA A 140 -27.23 -18.20 7.77
C ALA A 140 -27.75 -18.92 9.04
N PRO A 141 -28.06 -20.22 8.97
CA PRO A 141 -28.43 -21.02 10.13
C PRO A 141 -27.33 -21.07 11.21
N PRO A 142 -27.67 -21.34 12.48
CA PRO A 142 -26.70 -21.35 13.59
C PRO A 142 -25.51 -22.32 13.41
N PHE A 143 -25.70 -23.42 12.69
CA PHE A 143 -24.61 -24.37 12.45
C PHE A 143 -23.52 -23.78 11.55
N VAL A 144 -23.89 -22.96 10.56
CA VAL A 144 -22.93 -22.27 9.66
C VAL A 144 -22.03 -21.36 10.47
N SER A 145 -22.61 -20.63 11.42
CA SER A 145 -21.83 -19.78 12.32
C SER A 145 -20.77 -20.55 13.10
N LYS A 146 -21.02 -21.80 13.51
CA LYS A 146 -20.00 -22.64 14.17
C LYS A 146 -18.86 -22.98 13.22
N PHE A 147 -19.16 -23.35 11.98
CA PHE A 147 -18.12 -23.60 10.96
C PHE A 147 -17.28 -22.35 10.68
N VAL A 148 -17.90 -21.17 10.60
CA VAL A 148 -17.18 -19.90 10.41
C VAL A 148 -16.24 -19.61 11.60
N VAL A 149 -16.66 -19.91 12.84
CA VAL A 149 -15.79 -19.77 14.02
C VAL A 149 -14.59 -20.70 13.94
N VAL A 150 -14.79 -21.97 13.56
CA VAL A 150 -13.70 -22.93 13.39
C VAL A 150 -12.75 -22.48 12.28
N ALA A 151 -13.28 -22.08 11.12
CA ALA A 151 -12.49 -21.57 10.02
C ALA A 151 -11.69 -20.32 10.41
N PHE A 152 -12.29 -19.40 11.17
CA PHE A 152 -11.63 -18.21 11.69
C PHE A 152 -10.50 -18.58 12.66
N ALA A 153 -10.74 -19.47 13.62
CA ALA A 153 -9.72 -19.93 14.55
C ALA A 153 -8.56 -20.65 13.84
N SER A 154 -8.87 -21.51 12.86
CA SER A 154 -7.87 -22.17 12.01
C SER A 154 -7.05 -21.16 11.22
N LEU A 155 -7.69 -20.15 10.62
CA LEU A 155 -6.99 -19.10 9.88
C LEU A 155 -6.03 -18.32 10.78
N ILE A 156 -6.44 -17.97 12.00
CA ILE A 156 -5.56 -17.29 12.97
C ILE A 156 -4.36 -18.18 13.32
N ALA A 157 -4.59 -19.46 13.64
CA ALA A 157 -3.51 -20.39 13.97
C ALA A 157 -2.52 -20.57 12.80
N VAL A 158 -3.03 -20.77 11.59
CA VAL A 158 -2.20 -20.89 10.37
C VAL A 158 -1.44 -19.59 10.09
N SER A 159 -2.09 -18.43 10.27
CA SER A 159 -1.44 -17.13 10.07
C SER A 159 -0.28 -16.92 11.05
N ILE A 160 -0.43 -17.29 12.32
CA ILE A 160 0.65 -17.21 13.31
C ILE A 160 1.85 -18.06 12.86
N GLY A 161 1.61 -19.31 12.46
CA GLY A 161 2.67 -20.20 11.95
C GLY A 161 3.35 -19.65 10.70
N LEU A 162 2.56 -19.08 9.77
CA LEU A 162 3.08 -18.49 8.53
C LEU A 162 3.92 -17.24 8.77
N TYR A 163 3.47 -16.32 9.64
CA TYR A 163 4.23 -15.12 9.98
C TYR A 163 5.48 -15.45 10.80
N TRP A 164 5.43 -16.47 11.65
CA TRP A 164 6.60 -17.00 12.34
C TRP A 164 7.61 -17.54 11.32
N ALA A 165 7.18 -18.39 10.38
CA ALA A 165 8.03 -18.88 9.31
C ALA A 165 8.61 -17.73 8.45
N ASN A 166 7.80 -16.70 8.14
CA ASN A 166 8.28 -15.52 7.43
C ASN A 166 9.39 -14.80 8.19
N TYR A 167 9.21 -14.59 9.50
CA TYR A 167 10.20 -13.94 10.35
C TYR A 167 11.49 -14.78 10.46
N SER A 168 11.39 -16.10 10.60
CA SER A 168 12.55 -16.98 10.74
C SER A 168 13.33 -17.19 9.44
N PHE A 169 12.64 -17.32 8.31
CA PHE A 169 13.26 -17.67 7.02
C PHE A 169 13.45 -16.47 6.08
N HIS A 170 13.02 -15.27 6.48
CA HIS A 170 13.00 -14.07 5.65
C HIS A 170 12.41 -14.35 4.26
N ILE A 171 11.20 -14.94 4.21
CA ILE A 171 10.51 -15.22 2.95
C ILE A 171 10.22 -13.87 2.26
N ILE A 172 9.50 -12.97 2.93
CA ILE A 172 9.43 -11.56 2.57
C ILE A 172 9.93 -10.73 3.72
N ARG A 173 11.03 -10.01 3.48
CA ARG A 173 11.50 -8.93 4.35
C ARG A 173 11.85 -7.73 3.50
N ILE A 174 11.17 -6.61 3.73
CA ILE A 174 11.27 -5.44 2.84
C ILE A 174 12.68 -4.85 2.92
N GLY A 175 13.36 -4.85 1.76
CA GLY A 175 14.70 -4.32 1.58
C GLY A 175 15.82 -5.34 1.80
N PHE A 176 15.50 -6.61 2.05
CA PHE A 176 16.49 -7.67 2.23
C PHE A 176 16.36 -8.73 1.11
N PRO A 177 17.45 -9.44 0.77
CA PRO A 177 17.37 -10.62 -0.08
C PRO A 177 16.60 -11.75 0.63
N LEU A 178 16.15 -12.73 -0.16
CA LEU A 178 15.52 -13.94 0.35
C LEU A 178 16.48 -14.67 1.29
N GLY A 179 15.99 -15.03 2.49
CA GLY A 179 16.79 -15.81 3.45
C GLY A 179 16.91 -17.29 3.09
N ILE A 180 16.06 -17.76 2.17
CA ILE A 180 16.02 -19.15 1.71
C ILE A 180 15.98 -19.22 0.19
N ASN A 181 16.61 -20.25 -0.37
CA ASN A 181 16.46 -20.58 -1.79
C ASN A 181 15.11 -21.30 -1.99
N ILE A 182 14.12 -20.58 -2.50
CA ILE A 182 12.77 -21.08 -2.77
C ILE A 182 12.45 -20.94 -4.25
N ASN A 183 11.67 -21.87 -4.79
CA ASN A 183 11.18 -21.77 -6.17
C ASN A 183 10.41 -20.44 -6.35
N PRO A 184 10.72 -19.63 -7.38
CA PRO A 184 10.08 -18.32 -7.58
C PRO A 184 8.55 -18.36 -7.62
N ARG A 185 7.95 -19.46 -8.11
CA ARG A 185 6.49 -19.63 -8.15
C ARG A 185 5.91 -19.84 -6.75
N LEU A 186 6.57 -20.64 -5.92
CA LEU A 186 6.17 -20.83 -4.53
C LEU A 186 6.39 -19.56 -3.71
N TYR A 187 7.46 -18.82 -4.01
CA TYR A 187 7.72 -17.52 -3.41
C TYR A 187 6.59 -16.53 -3.69
N ALA A 188 6.14 -16.39 -4.94
CA ALA A 188 5.06 -15.47 -5.30
C ALA A 188 3.78 -15.75 -4.49
N VAL A 189 3.37 -17.03 -4.43
CA VAL A 189 2.19 -17.45 -3.67
C VAL A 189 2.37 -17.21 -2.17
N ALA A 190 3.50 -17.62 -1.59
CA ALA A 190 3.79 -17.38 -0.18
C ALA A 190 3.80 -15.88 0.12
N ALA A 191 4.36 -15.09 -0.80
CA ALA A 191 4.48 -13.66 -0.67
C ALA A 191 3.10 -12.98 -0.63
N PHE A 192 2.22 -13.38 -1.53
CA PHE A 192 0.82 -12.94 -1.53
C PHE A 192 0.10 -13.30 -0.22
N VAL A 193 0.20 -14.55 0.22
CA VAL A 193 -0.53 -15.03 1.41
C VAL A 193 -0.09 -14.28 2.67
N ILE A 194 1.21 -14.09 2.84
CA ILE A 194 1.81 -13.33 3.95
C ILE A 194 1.39 -11.86 3.87
N ALA A 195 1.47 -11.23 2.70
CA ALA A 195 1.25 -9.79 2.55
C ALA A 195 -0.23 -9.40 2.59
N TRP A 196 -1.14 -10.24 2.10
CA TRP A 196 -2.55 -9.87 1.93
C TRP A 196 -3.54 -11.01 2.12
N GLY A 197 -3.18 -12.26 1.81
CA GLY A 197 -4.10 -13.39 1.89
C GLY A 197 -4.65 -13.63 3.30
N ALA A 198 -3.79 -13.55 4.33
CA ALA A 198 -4.21 -13.69 5.72
C ALA A 198 -5.20 -12.58 6.14
N LEU A 199 -4.98 -11.34 5.70
CA LEU A 199 -5.92 -10.24 5.96
C LEU A 199 -7.24 -10.43 5.23
N LEU A 200 -7.19 -10.83 3.95
CA LEU A 200 -8.37 -11.08 3.12
C LEU A 200 -9.29 -12.11 3.78
N GLY A 201 -8.74 -13.27 4.13
CA GLY A 201 -9.51 -14.30 4.84
C GLY A 201 -9.93 -13.85 6.25
N GLY A 202 -9.03 -13.23 7.00
CA GLY A 202 -9.27 -12.78 8.37
C GLY A 202 -10.42 -11.78 8.49
N LEU A 203 -10.43 -10.71 7.67
CA LEU A 203 -11.50 -9.71 7.70
C LEU A 203 -12.80 -10.22 7.07
N THR A 204 -12.72 -11.08 6.06
CA THR A 204 -13.92 -11.72 5.47
C THR A 204 -14.65 -12.54 6.54
N LEU A 205 -13.94 -13.46 7.21
CA LEU A 205 -14.51 -14.32 8.25
C LEU A 205 -14.96 -13.50 9.46
N ALA A 206 -14.19 -12.48 9.87
CA ALA A 206 -14.57 -11.60 10.97
C ALA A 206 -15.86 -10.83 10.67
N LEU A 207 -16.06 -10.33 9.44
CA LEU A 207 -17.31 -9.66 9.06
C LEU A 207 -18.49 -10.63 9.09
N TRP A 208 -18.33 -11.87 8.59
CA TRP A 208 -19.39 -12.87 8.72
C TRP A 208 -19.72 -13.19 10.17
N LEU A 209 -18.75 -13.24 11.09
CA LEU A 209 -19.03 -13.43 12.52
C LEU A 209 -19.76 -12.23 13.13
N VAL A 210 -19.42 -11.01 12.73
CA VAL A 210 -20.15 -9.78 13.11
C VAL A 210 -21.60 -9.85 12.66
N GLU A 211 -21.85 -10.28 11.42
CA GLU A 211 -23.21 -10.32 10.86
C GLU A 211 -24.03 -11.53 11.35
N LEU A 212 -23.41 -12.71 11.54
CA LEU A 212 -24.11 -13.94 11.94
C LEU A 212 -24.31 -14.08 13.45
N ARG A 213 -23.41 -13.50 14.27
CA ARG A 213 -23.42 -13.63 15.74
C ARG A 213 -23.63 -12.32 16.46
N ASP A 214 -23.93 -11.24 15.74
CA ASP A 214 -24.11 -9.91 16.31
C ASP A 214 -22.89 -9.41 17.11
N TRP A 215 -21.67 -9.81 16.71
CA TRP A 215 -20.45 -9.27 17.32
C TRP A 215 -20.30 -7.78 17.01
N SER A 216 -19.53 -7.08 17.85
CA SER A 216 -19.21 -5.67 17.61
C SER A 216 -18.33 -5.51 16.37
N TYR A 217 -18.58 -4.47 15.56
CA TYR A 217 -17.72 -4.08 14.45
C TYR A 217 -16.27 -3.77 14.87
N SER A 218 -16.02 -3.50 16.16
CA SER A 218 -14.66 -3.35 16.69
C SER A 218 -13.80 -4.61 16.51
N VAL A 219 -14.42 -5.79 16.38
CA VAL A 219 -13.70 -7.04 16.07
C VAL A 219 -12.91 -6.94 14.77
N LEU A 220 -13.43 -6.27 13.74
CA LEU A 220 -12.70 -6.06 12.49
C LEU A 220 -11.37 -5.33 12.73
N ILE A 221 -11.40 -4.30 13.58
CA ILE A 221 -10.22 -3.52 13.93
C ILE A 221 -9.25 -4.38 14.74
N TYR A 222 -9.71 -5.15 15.73
CA TYR A 222 -8.83 -6.04 16.50
C TYR A 222 -8.15 -7.10 15.63
N VAL A 223 -8.88 -7.71 14.70
CA VAL A 223 -8.32 -8.69 13.75
C VAL A 223 -7.29 -8.04 12.83
N ALA A 224 -7.60 -6.87 12.28
CA ALA A 224 -6.67 -6.10 11.46
C ALA A 224 -5.40 -5.71 12.24
N VAL A 225 -5.53 -5.27 13.49
CA VAL A 225 -4.39 -4.93 14.36
C VAL A 225 -3.53 -6.15 14.63
N PHE A 226 -4.14 -7.29 14.98
CA PHE A 226 -3.42 -8.51 15.28
C PHE A 226 -2.63 -9.02 14.06
N LEU A 227 -3.31 -9.22 12.92
CA LEU A 227 -2.67 -9.68 11.70
C LEU A 227 -1.67 -8.66 11.15
N GLY A 228 -1.97 -7.36 11.29
CA GLY A 228 -1.12 -6.27 10.85
C GLY A 228 0.15 -6.14 11.67
N LEU A 229 0.09 -6.43 12.97
CA LEU A 229 1.26 -6.49 13.84
C LEU A 229 2.19 -7.62 13.42
N LEU A 230 1.64 -8.83 13.22
CA LEU A 230 2.42 -9.99 12.75
C LEU A 230 3.07 -9.74 11.38
N ALA A 231 2.31 -9.16 10.44
CA ALA A 231 2.82 -8.80 9.12
C ALA A 231 3.88 -7.69 9.21
N SER A 232 3.64 -6.66 10.02
CA SER A 232 4.57 -5.54 10.19
C SER A 232 5.93 -5.99 10.73
N LEU A 233 5.91 -6.83 11.78
CA LEU A 233 7.13 -7.36 12.40
C LEU A 233 7.84 -8.34 11.45
N SER A 234 7.13 -9.34 10.94
CA SER A 234 7.75 -10.37 10.09
C SER A 234 8.30 -9.82 8.76
N MET A 235 7.63 -8.83 8.15
CA MET A 235 8.09 -8.21 6.91
C MET A 235 9.06 -7.04 7.13
N GLY A 236 9.24 -6.58 8.38
CA GLY A 236 9.97 -5.34 8.69
C GLY A 236 9.34 -4.09 8.04
N SER A 237 8.00 -4.09 7.92
CA SER A 237 7.24 -3.05 7.21
C SER A 237 6.46 -2.17 8.17
N ARG A 238 6.80 -0.88 8.24
CA ARG A 238 6.15 0.10 9.13
C ARG A 238 4.75 0.47 8.68
N ILE A 239 4.44 0.35 7.38
CA ILE A 239 3.16 0.78 6.81
C ILE A 239 2.10 -0.33 6.82
N GLN A 240 2.51 -1.60 6.96
CA GLN A 240 1.62 -2.75 6.81
C GLN A 240 0.44 -2.73 7.79
N LEU A 241 0.72 -2.48 9.08
CA LEU A 241 -0.31 -2.38 10.11
C LEU A 241 -1.31 -1.26 9.81
N LEU A 242 -0.82 -0.10 9.32
CA LEU A 242 -1.69 1.01 8.94
C LEU A 242 -2.66 0.61 7.83
N LEU A 243 -2.18 -0.09 6.79
CA LEU A 243 -3.01 -0.53 5.67
C LEU A 243 -4.06 -1.56 6.11
N TYR A 244 -3.70 -2.47 7.01
CA TYR A 244 -4.62 -3.49 7.52
C TYR A 244 -5.76 -2.83 8.30
N VAL A 245 -5.42 -1.89 9.17
CA VAL A 245 -6.40 -1.12 9.96
C VAL A 245 -7.23 -0.22 9.06
N LEU A 246 -6.64 0.36 8.01
CA LEU A 246 -7.35 1.17 7.02
C LEU A 246 -8.44 0.36 6.31
N ALA A 247 -8.15 -0.89 5.93
CA ALA A 247 -9.15 -1.79 5.33
C ALA A 247 -10.33 -2.05 6.28
N ALA A 248 -10.05 -2.39 7.54
CA ALA A 248 -11.11 -2.59 8.53
C ALA A 248 -11.91 -1.30 8.79
N PHE A 249 -11.23 -0.16 8.91
CA PHE A 249 -11.86 1.14 9.14
C PHE A 249 -12.77 1.56 7.97
N ALA A 250 -12.36 1.29 6.73
CA ALA A 250 -13.17 1.57 5.54
C ALA A 250 -14.51 0.81 5.58
N VAL A 251 -14.51 -0.45 6.04
CA VAL A 251 -15.73 -1.24 6.26
C VAL A 251 -16.60 -0.60 7.35
N VAL A 252 -16.02 -0.20 8.47
CA VAL A 252 -16.74 0.44 9.58
C VAL A 252 -17.41 1.74 9.14
N VAL A 253 -16.72 2.57 8.35
CA VAL A 253 -17.27 3.82 7.80
C VAL A 253 -18.42 3.54 6.84
N LEU A 254 -18.28 2.56 5.94
CA LEU A 254 -19.35 2.18 5.02
C LEU A 254 -20.58 1.65 5.78
N ARG A 255 -20.36 0.82 6.81
CA ARG A 255 -21.38 0.23 7.68
C ARG A 255 -21.71 1.09 8.90
N ARG A 256 -21.44 2.41 8.86
CA ARG A 256 -21.62 3.34 10.01
C ARG A 256 -23.00 3.30 10.68
N ARG A 257 -24.05 2.94 9.93
CA ARG A 257 -25.43 2.83 10.45
C ARG A 257 -25.65 1.55 11.27
N ASP A 258 -24.83 0.53 11.04
CA ASP A 258 -24.89 -0.78 11.70
C ASP A 258 -23.99 -0.86 12.94
N VAL A 259 -23.13 0.15 13.16
CA VAL A 259 -22.23 0.25 14.32
C VAL A 259 -23.05 0.57 15.57
N ARG A 260 -23.17 -0.42 16.47
CA ARG A 260 -23.91 -0.29 17.74
C ARG A 260 -23.19 0.59 18.77
N SER A 261 -21.86 0.58 18.81
CA SER A 261 -21.06 1.32 19.79
C SER A 261 -19.83 1.98 19.16
N TRP A 262 -19.89 3.30 18.98
CA TRP A 262 -18.75 4.10 18.53
C TRP A 262 -17.64 4.19 19.58
N VAL A 263 -17.98 4.03 20.87
CA VAL A 263 -16.99 3.96 21.95
C VAL A 263 -16.09 2.73 21.77
N ALA A 264 -16.66 1.57 21.43
CA ALA A 264 -15.86 0.36 21.16
C ALA A 264 -14.94 0.54 19.96
N ILE A 265 -15.40 1.23 18.91
CA ILE A 265 -14.56 1.59 17.76
C ILE A 265 -13.44 2.54 18.18
N ALA A 266 -13.75 3.59 18.95
CA ALA A 266 -12.75 4.55 19.42
C ALA A 266 -11.68 3.88 20.30
N VAL A 267 -12.07 3.00 21.21
CA VAL A 267 -11.13 2.20 22.03
C VAL A 267 -10.27 1.29 21.15
N ALA A 268 -10.86 0.61 20.17
CA ALA A 268 -10.10 -0.24 19.25
C ALA A 268 -9.11 0.56 18.39
N MET A 269 -9.49 1.76 17.93
CA MET A 269 -8.60 2.67 17.20
C MET A 269 -7.49 3.23 18.10
N GLY A 270 -7.80 3.57 19.36
CA GLY A 270 -6.81 3.99 20.36
C GLY A 270 -5.77 2.91 20.62
N LEU A 271 -6.22 1.66 20.82
CA LEU A 271 -5.32 0.50 20.95
C LEU A 271 -4.49 0.31 19.66
N SER A 272 -5.12 0.41 18.49
CA SER A 272 -4.42 0.33 17.21
C SER A 272 -3.31 1.38 17.11
N GLY A 273 -3.56 2.61 17.54
CA GLY A 273 -2.56 3.68 17.55
C GLY A 273 -1.39 3.37 18.47
N PHE A 274 -1.67 2.83 19.65
CA PHE A 274 -0.64 2.40 20.60
C PHE A 274 0.21 1.25 20.04
N VAL A 275 -0.42 0.20 19.50
CA VAL A 275 0.28 -0.94 18.88
C VAL A 275 1.08 -0.49 17.67
N PHE A 276 0.55 0.44 16.87
CA PHE A 276 1.27 1.02 15.73
C PHE A 276 2.52 1.78 16.16
N ALA A 277 2.44 2.61 17.20
CA ALA A 277 3.61 3.30 17.74
C ALA A 277 4.67 2.31 18.24
N GLY A 278 4.26 1.24 18.92
CA GLY A 278 5.15 0.16 19.37
C GLY A 278 5.81 -0.59 18.21
N SER A 279 5.03 -1.03 17.22
CA SER A 279 5.52 -1.69 15.99
C SER A 279 6.51 -0.79 15.25
N LEU A 280 6.19 0.50 15.11
CA LEU A 280 7.06 1.48 14.44
C LEU A 280 8.38 1.63 15.18
N ALA A 281 8.38 1.66 16.52
CA ALA A 281 9.60 1.69 17.31
C ALA A 281 10.46 0.43 17.10
N VAL A 282 9.87 -0.76 17.22
CA VAL A 282 10.58 -2.05 17.05
C VAL A 282 11.18 -2.17 15.65
N VAL A 283 10.37 -1.99 14.60
CA VAL A 283 10.83 -2.11 13.21
C VAL A 283 11.87 -1.03 12.86
N SER A 284 11.78 0.15 13.48
CA SER A 284 12.79 1.19 13.25
C SER A 284 14.11 0.88 13.95
N LEU A 285 14.07 0.33 15.17
CA LEU A 285 15.26 -0.12 15.91
C LEU A 285 15.95 -1.27 15.18
N GLU A 286 15.20 -2.30 14.78
CA GLU A 286 15.74 -3.42 14.01
C GLU A 286 16.44 -2.97 12.74
N ARG A 287 15.79 -2.10 11.96
CA ARG A 287 16.41 -1.55 10.74
C ARG A 287 17.67 -0.76 11.04
N THR A 288 17.67 0.09 12.08
CA THR A 288 18.81 0.93 12.41
C THR A 288 20.02 0.08 12.84
N PHE A 289 19.76 -0.95 13.64
CA PHE A 289 20.78 -1.91 14.06
C PHE A 289 21.36 -2.67 12.87
N ASP A 290 20.52 -3.23 12.00
CA ASP A 290 20.96 -3.97 10.82
C ASP A 290 21.79 -3.06 9.89
N PHE A 291 21.42 -1.78 9.73
CA PHE A 291 22.22 -0.82 8.97
C PHE A 291 23.59 -0.54 9.61
N SER A 292 23.66 -0.41 10.94
CA SER A 292 24.90 -0.10 11.65
C SER A 292 25.94 -1.22 11.51
N ILE A 293 25.50 -2.48 11.55
CA ILE A 293 26.36 -3.66 11.35
C ILE A 293 26.86 -3.72 9.91
N SER A 294 26.00 -3.51 8.91
CA SER A 294 26.41 -3.55 7.50
C SER A 294 27.46 -2.47 7.18
N THR A 295 27.31 -1.25 7.72
CA THR A 295 28.33 -0.20 7.55
C THR A 295 29.67 -0.55 8.21
N ALA A 296 29.66 -1.20 9.38
CA ALA A 296 30.88 -1.63 10.05
C ALA A 296 31.62 -2.74 9.27
N GLN A 297 30.89 -3.66 8.63
CA GLN A 297 31.48 -4.70 7.79
C GLN A 297 32.06 -4.14 6.47
N THR A 298 31.48 -3.06 5.92
CA THR A 298 31.96 -2.46 4.67
C THR A 298 33.27 -1.67 4.87
N GLN A 299 33.54 -1.18 6.08
CA GLN A 299 34.80 -0.49 6.40
C GLN A 299 35.98 -1.43 6.68
N GLY A 300 35.76 -2.75 6.72
CA GLY A 300 36.80 -3.76 6.96
C GLY A 300 37.49 -4.31 5.71
N VAL A 301 37.07 -3.91 4.50
CA VAL A 301 37.68 -4.38 3.24
C VAL A 301 38.64 -3.29 2.71
N PRO A 302 39.94 -3.56 2.54
CA PRO A 302 40.89 -2.56 2.03
C PRO A 302 40.49 -2.09 0.63
N GLN A 303 40.35 -0.78 0.45
CA GLN A 303 40.22 -0.15 -0.86
C GLN A 303 41.48 -0.42 -1.70
N GLN A 304 41.35 -1.23 -2.75
CA GLN A 304 42.37 -1.31 -3.80
C GLN A 304 42.27 -0.06 -4.70
N PRO A 305 43.40 0.56 -5.09
CA PRO A 305 43.40 1.85 -5.77
C PRO A 305 42.80 1.78 -7.18
N SER A 306 42.02 2.81 -7.53
CA SER A 306 41.43 3.01 -8.84
C SER A 306 42.49 3.27 -9.91
N GLY A 307 42.45 2.49 -11.00
CA GLY A 307 43.05 2.89 -12.27
C GLY A 307 43.51 1.73 -13.15
N VAL A 308 42.60 1.15 -13.95
CA VAL A 308 42.84 0.66 -15.32
C VAL A 308 41.49 0.61 -16.07
N VAL A 309 41.50 1.10 -17.31
CA VAL A 309 40.43 1.20 -18.31
C VAL A 309 39.68 -0.13 -18.53
N PRO A 310 38.35 -0.18 -18.75
CA PRO A 310 37.66 -1.43 -19.08
C PRO A 310 37.90 -1.80 -20.54
N GLN A 311 38.75 -2.81 -20.79
CA GLN A 311 38.67 -3.65 -21.98
C GLN A 311 37.50 -4.63 -21.83
N GLN A 312 36.67 -4.73 -22.87
CA GLN A 312 35.68 -5.79 -23.06
C GLN A 312 36.31 -7.19 -22.90
N PRO A 313 35.59 -8.15 -22.30
CA PRO A 313 35.83 -9.55 -22.57
C PRO A 313 34.62 -10.19 -23.27
N THR A 314 34.82 -10.53 -24.54
CA THR A 314 34.28 -11.75 -25.14
C THR A 314 34.70 -12.96 -24.32
N GLY A 315 33.77 -13.83 -23.91
CA GLY A 315 34.13 -15.15 -23.38
C GLY A 315 33.14 -15.75 -22.39
N ILE A 316 32.50 -16.84 -22.82
CA ILE A 316 31.67 -17.76 -22.02
C ILE A 316 32.56 -18.46 -20.98
N GLY A 317 32.22 -18.41 -19.68
CA GLY A 317 32.87 -19.26 -18.68
C GLY A 317 32.62 -18.90 -17.21
N LYS A 318 31.88 -19.79 -16.52
CA LYS A 318 31.84 -20.04 -15.06
C LYS A 318 31.37 -18.89 -14.13
N THR A 319 30.10 -18.99 -13.78
CA THR A 319 29.49 -18.46 -12.56
C THR A 319 30.31 -18.89 -11.33
N LEU A 320 31.04 -17.96 -10.71
CA LEU A 320 31.60 -18.14 -9.38
C LEU A 320 30.46 -18.13 -8.36
N ALA A 321 30.26 -19.27 -7.70
CA ALA A 321 29.42 -19.39 -6.52
C ALA A 321 29.97 -18.50 -5.38
N PRO A 322 29.12 -17.90 -4.53
CA PRO A 322 29.58 -17.27 -3.31
C PRO A 322 30.10 -18.35 -2.34
N SER A 323 31.29 -18.12 -1.77
CA SER A 323 31.89 -18.98 -0.74
C SER A 323 31.01 -19.09 0.52
N PRO A 324 31.06 -20.20 1.30
CA PRO A 324 30.14 -20.47 2.41
C PRO A 324 30.50 -19.78 3.74
N ASP A 325 31.63 -19.08 3.81
CA ASP A 325 32.14 -18.54 5.08
C ASP A 325 31.74 -17.08 5.29
N SER A 326 30.46 -16.87 5.60
CA SER A 326 29.99 -15.69 6.33
C SER A 326 29.19 -16.21 7.51
N SER A 327 29.87 -16.39 8.64
CA SER A 327 29.21 -16.68 9.90
C SER A 327 28.24 -15.53 10.21
N ALA A 328 26.94 -15.85 10.21
CA ALA A 328 25.91 -14.94 10.67
C ALA A 328 26.30 -14.43 12.08
N PRO A 329 26.26 -13.12 12.34
CA PRO A 329 26.52 -12.60 13.67
C PRO A 329 25.54 -13.23 14.68
N PRO A 330 25.96 -13.49 15.93
CA PRO A 330 25.08 -14.03 16.95
C PRO A 330 23.81 -13.18 17.07
N ALA A 331 22.67 -13.83 17.28
CA ALA A 331 21.38 -13.17 17.38
C ALA A 331 21.35 -12.21 18.58
N ALA A 332 21.69 -10.94 18.35
CA ALA A 332 21.62 -9.90 19.35
C ALA A 332 20.18 -9.76 19.87
N THR A 333 20.02 -9.72 21.20
CA THR A 333 18.71 -9.57 21.81
C THR A 333 18.18 -8.15 21.60
N ILE A 334 16.87 -7.94 21.72
CA ILE A 334 16.27 -6.60 21.57
C ILE A 334 16.90 -5.60 22.56
N ILE A 335 17.32 -6.06 23.74
CA ILE A 335 17.97 -5.24 24.77
C ILE A 335 19.34 -4.76 24.27
N ASP A 336 20.15 -5.65 23.71
CA ASP A 336 21.46 -5.30 23.12
C ASP A 336 21.31 -4.28 21.97
N LYS A 337 20.27 -4.44 21.14
CA LYS A 337 19.95 -3.50 20.05
C LYS A 337 19.53 -2.13 20.57
N VAL A 338 18.72 -2.09 21.64
CA VAL A 338 18.25 -0.85 22.27
C VAL A 338 19.41 -0.10 22.91
N ASP A 339 20.31 -0.81 23.61
CA ASP A 339 21.45 -0.21 24.28
C ASP A 339 22.48 0.33 23.28
N ALA A 340 22.68 -0.37 22.16
CA ALA A 340 23.50 0.13 21.04
C ALA A 340 22.94 1.43 20.43
N VAL A 341 21.61 1.53 20.24
CA VAL A 341 20.98 2.74 19.67
C VAL A 341 20.89 3.88 20.70
N ARG A 342 20.70 3.58 21.99
CA ARG A 342 20.67 4.60 23.07
C ARG A 342 22.05 5.22 23.31
N GLY A 343 23.12 4.44 23.15
CA GLY A 343 24.50 4.93 23.29
C GLY A 343 24.89 5.96 22.23
N ASP A 344 24.21 5.98 21.08
CA ASP A 344 24.52 6.86 19.96
C ASP A 344 23.47 7.99 19.79
N ARG A 345 23.81 9.20 20.28
CA ARG A 345 22.97 10.40 20.12
C ARG A 345 22.69 10.75 18.64
N PHE A 346 23.59 10.40 17.72
CA PHE A 346 23.39 10.67 16.28
C PHE A 346 22.36 9.71 15.67
N ALA A 347 22.29 8.46 16.14
CA ALA A 347 21.27 7.50 15.73
C ALA A 347 19.84 7.95 16.11
N LEU A 348 19.66 8.53 17.30
CA LEU A 348 18.37 9.07 17.78
C LEU A 348 17.90 10.30 16.99
N ALA A 349 18.81 11.24 16.69
CA ALA A 349 18.49 12.40 15.86
C ALA A 349 18.18 11.99 14.40
N GLY A 350 18.90 10.99 13.88
CA GLY A 350 18.65 10.35 12.59
C GLY A 350 17.26 9.70 12.53
N LEU A 351 16.86 8.97 13.57
CA LEU A 351 15.56 8.33 13.69
C LEU A 351 14.42 9.36 13.65
N TYR A 352 14.49 10.44 14.43
CA TYR A 352 13.46 11.48 14.43
C TYR A 352 13.32 12.17 13.06
N ARG A 353 14.46 12.48 12.42
CA ARG A 353 14.48 13.07 11.07
C ARG A 353 13.88 12.12 10.03
N GLN A 354 14.21 10.82 10.11
CA GLN A 354 13.63 9.79 9.25
C GLN A 354 12.11 9.70 9.46
N LEU A 355 11.63 9.65 10.70
CA LEU A 355 10.20 9.53 11.02
C LEU A 355 9.38 10.73 10.51
N ARG A 356 9.91 11.95 10.66
CA ARG A 356 9.26 13.16 10.11
C ARG A 356 9.21 13.14 8.58
N ASN A 357 10.32 12.77 7.95
CA ASN A 357 10.44 12.72 6.50
C ASN A 357 9.60 11.56 5.89
N LEU A 358 9.39 10.48 6.64
CA LEU A 358 8.61 9.31 6.25
C LEU A 358 7.13 9.63 5.99
N ALA A 359 6.54 10.59 6.72
CA ALA A 359 5.10 10.85 6.66
C ALA A 359 4.62 11.38 5.30
N VAL A 360 5.44 12.19 4.61
CA VAL A 360 5.08 12.85 3.34
C VAL A 360 6.03 12.46 2.21
N MET A 361 7.34 12.45 2.46
CA MET A 361 8.33 12.29 1.38
C MET A 361 8.56 10.85 0.94
N ARG A 362 8.02 9.85 1.65
CA ARG A 362 8.14 8.43 1.27
C ARG A 362 7.00 7.90 0.41
N TRP A 363 5.95 8.69 0.18
CA TRP A 363 4.88 8.34 -0.75
C TRP A 363 5.41 8.31 -2.19
N VAL A 364 4.93 7.42 -3.05
CA VAL A 364 5.43 7.35 -4.43
C VAL A 364 4.62 8.32 -5.31
N GLY A 365 5.28 9.10 -6.15
CA GLY A 365 4.59 10.01 -7.07
C GLY A 365 5.50 10.97 -7.82
N LEU A 366 5.67 12.19 -7.28
CA LEU A 366 6.26 13.34 -7.96
C LEU A 366 7.64 13.05 -8.58
N GLU A 367 8.51 12.32 -7.87
CA GLU A 367 9.87 12.00 -8.32
C GLU A 367 9.91 11.16 -9.60
N GLY A 368 8.89 10.30 -9.82
CA GLY A 368 8.73 9.53 -11.05
C GLY A 368 8.54 10.43 -12.27
N THR A 369 7.66 11.41 -12.15
CA THR A 369 7.41 12.38 -13.24
C THR A 369 8.57 13.34 -13.45
N MET A 370 9.31 13.69 -12.40
CA MET A 370 10.53 14.50 -12.50
C MET A 370 11.64 13.76 -13.22
N THR A 371 11.84 12.48 -12.91
CA THR A 371 12.83 11.64 -13.61
C THR A 371 12.53 11.55 -15.10
N ALA A 372 11.25 11.36 -15.48
CA ALA A 372 10.85 11.38 -16.88
C ALA A 372 11.09 12.76 -17.52
N ALA A 373 10.68 13.84 -16.87
CA ALA A 373 10.85 15.21 -17.37
C ALA A 373 12.32 15.62 -17.55
N ALA A 374 13.24 15.08 -16.74
CA ALA A 374 14.68 15.32 -16.89
C ALA A 374 15.32 14.60 -18.09
N ASN A 375 14.63 13.61 -18.68
CA ASN A 375 15.18 12.73 -19.71
C ASN A 375 14.36 12.78 -21.01
N LEU A 376 13.82 13.95 -21.38
CA LEU A 376 12.90 14.12 -22.51
C LEU A 376 13.43 13.54 -23.84
N ASP A 377 14.71 13.70 -24.11
CA ASP A 377 15.35 13.22 -25.36
C ASP A 377 15.39 11.70 -25.48
N HIS A 378 15.19 10.97 -24.37
CA HIS A 378 15.24 9.51 -24.31
C HIS A 378 13.85 8.87 -24.16
N LEU A 379 12.79 9.67 -24.03
CA LEU A 379 11.43 9.15 -23.86
C LEU A 379 10.86 8.64 -25.18
N GLY A 380 9.96 7.67 -25.10
CA GLY A 380 9.27 7.18 -26.28
C GLY A 380 8.48 5.90 -26.05
N GLY A 381 7.71 5.50 -27.07
CA GLY A 381 6.91 4.28 -27.04
C GLY A 381 7.75 3.02 -26.79
N ASP A 382 8.93 2.93 -27.38
CA ASP A 382 9.84 1.79 -27.22
C ASP A 382 10.35 1.66 -25.78
N LEU A 383 10.77 2.78 -25.16
CA LEU A 383 11.19 2.79 -23.76
C LEU A 383 10.03 2.37 -22.84
N PHE A 384 8.83 2.92 -23.07
CA PHE A 384 7.64 2.56 -22.30
C PHE A 384 7.30 1.07 -22.41
N LEU A 385 7.36 0.49 -23.61
CA LEU A 385 7.12 -0.94 -23.82
C LEU A 385 8.18 -1.81 -23.17
N HIS A 386 9.45 -1.39 -23.20
CA HIS A 386 10.53 -2.09 -22.49
C HIS A 386 10.32 -2.08 -20.98
N VAL A 387 9.92 -0.95 -20.41
CA VAL A 387 9.65 -0.84 -18.96
C VAL A 387 8.42 -1.67 -18.54
N ILE A 388 7.38 -1.73 -19.38
CA ILE A 388 6.21 -2.59 -19.09
C ILE A 388 6.61 -4.07 -19.00
N LYS A 389 7.52 -4.51 -19.86
CA LYS A 389 7.97 -5.90 -19.96
C LYS A 389 9.20 -6.21 -19.12
N GLU A 390 9.68 -5.26 -18.34
CA GLU A 390 10.91 -5.41 -17.58
C GLU A 390 10.76 -6.50 -16.51
N ASP A 391 11.75 -7.40 -16.48
CA ASP A 391 11.80 -8.48 -15.50
C ASP A 391 12.12 -7.90 -14.11
N PRO A 392 11.30 -8.18 -13.08
CA PRO A 392 11.60 -7.81 -11.70
C PRO A 392 12.97 -8.28 -11.21
N ALA A 393 13.51 -9.36 -11.79
CA ALA A 393 14.85 -9.86 -11.51
C ALA A 393 15.97 -8.85 -11.84
N ALA A 394 15.70 -7.84 -12.69
CA ALA A 394 16.63 -6.77 -12.96
C ALA A 394 16.98 -5.96 -11.71
N GLY A 395 16.05 -5.81 -10.75
CA GLY A 395 16.31 -5.17 -9.46
C GLY A 395 16.99 -3.79 -9.60
N ALA A 396 18.16 -3.63 -8.97
CA ALA A 396 18.93 -2.37 -9.03
C ALA A 396 19.43 -2.02 -10.45
N GLN A 397 19.46 -3.00 -11.37
CA GLN A 397 19.82 -2.81 -12.77
C GLN A 397 18.65 -2.43 -13.66
N ALA A 398 17.46 -2.24 -13.08
CA ALA A 398 16.27 -1.87 -13.83
C ALA A 398 16.42 -0.51 -14.52
N ILE A 399 15.73 -0.34 -15.65
CA ILE A 399 15.77 0.84 -16.53
C ILE A 399 15.52 2.11 -15.70
N TYR A 400 14.47 2.11 -14.89
CA TYR A 400 14.14 3.29 -14.08
C TYR A 400 15.23 3.62 -13.04
N GLN A 401 15.88 2.62 -12.42
CA GLN A 401 16.97 2.90 -11.46
C GLN A 401 18.12 3.63 -12.15
N LYS A 402 18.49 3.18 -13.35
CA LYS A 402 19.54 3.80 -14.17
C LYS A 402 19.17 5.23 -14.56
N MET A 403 17.93 5.47 -14.97
CA MET A 403 17.45 6.81 -15.34
C MET A 403 17.38 7.77 -14.15
N SER A 404 16.86 7.31 -13.00
CA SER A 404 16.69 8.14 -11.81
C SER A 404 18.02 8.54 -11.15
N GLY A 405 19.09 7.79 -11.41
CA GLY A 405 20.37 7.94 -10.72
C GLY A 405 20.43 6.98 -9.54
N ASP A 406 21.06 5.82 -9.76
CA ASP A 406 21.08 4.68 -8.85
C ASP A 406 21.62 5.04 -7.45
N ARG A 407 20.70 5.39 -6.54
CA ARG A 407 21.01 5.77 -5.16
C ARG A 407 21.35 4.56 -4.29
N TYR A 408 20.80 3.39 -4.63
CA TYR A 408 20.81 2.22 -3.76
C TYR A 408 21.76 1.11 -4.22
N GLY A 409 22.23 1.10 -5.47
CA GLY A 409 23.11 0.06 -5.99
C GLY A 409 24.52 0.03 -5.40
N LYS A 410 24.89 1.03 -4.59
CA LYS A 410 26.13 1.01 -3.79
C LYS A 410 25.96 0.35 -2.41
N VAL A 411 24.74 0.09 -1.97
CA VAL A 411 24.48 -0.54 -0.66
C VAL A 411 24.50 -2.05 -0.85
N GLN A 412 25.64 -2.68 -0.53
CA GLN A 412 25.73 -4.14 -0.49
C GLN A 412 24.79 -4.65 0.62
N TYR A 413 24.09 -5.77 0.37
CA TYR A 413 23.13 -6.45 1.26
C TYR A 413 21.66 -5.97 1.24
N TYR A 414 21.34 -4.79 0.72
CA TYR A 414 19.95 -4.30 0.69
C TYR A 414 19.39 -4.18 -0.73
N THR A 415 18.11 -4.54 -0.91
CA THR A 415 17.38 -4.54 -2.19
C THR A 415 16.39 -3.38 -2.30
N PHE A 416 16.79 -2.18 -1.85
CA PHE A 416 15.94 -1.00 -2.00
C PHE A 416 15.93 -0.51 -3.44
N LEU A 417 14.73 -0.15 -3.92
CA LEU A 417 14.52 0.38 -5.25
C LEU A 417 13.78 1.71 -5.14
N THR A 418 14.16 2.66 -5.99
CA THR A 418 13.39 3.87 -6.21
C THR A 418 12.16 3.52 -7.04
N LEU A 419 10.96 3.87 -6.58
CA LEU A 419 9.73 3.50 -7.28
C LEU A 419 9.22 4.69 -8.12
N PRO A 420 9.01 4.52 -9.44
CA PRO A 420 8.41 5.56 -10.29
C PRO A 420 6.92 5.78 -9.99
N GLY A 421 6.22 4.74 -9.58
CA GLY A 421 4.76 4.73 -9.52
C GLY A 421 4.12 4.74 -10.91
N PRO A 422 2.79 4.64 -10.98
CA PRO A 422 2.09 4.34 -12.23
C PRO A 422 2.08 5.49 -13.21
N ILE A 423 1.98 6.73 -12.72
CA ILE A 423 2.11 7.92 -13.55
C ILE A 423 3.56 8.07 -14.02
N GLY A 424 4.56 7.82 -13.16
CA GLY A 424 5.97 7.88 -13.53
C GLY A 424 6.33 6.88 -14.63
N VAL A 425 5.89 5.61 -14.50
CA VAL A 425 6.06 4.58 -15.55
C VAL A 425 5.44 5.03 -16.87
N ALA A 426 4.19 5.51 -16.83
CA ALA A 426 3.51 5.95 -18.05
C ALA A 426 4.17 7.18 -18.69
N SER A 427 4.80 8.04 -17.88
CA SER A 427 5.50 9.25 -18.34
C SER A 427 6.72 8.92 -19.19
N LEU A 428 7.29 7.72 -19.05
CA LEU A 428 8.40 7.26 -19.90
C LEU A 428 8.02 7.11 -21.37
N SER A 429 6.71 7.11 -21.69
CA SER A 429 6.22 7.20 -23.07
C SER A 429 6.45 8.56 -23.73
N GLY A 430 6.71 9.61 -22.94
CA GLY A 430 6.80 10.99 -23.42
C GLY A 430 5.46 11.64 -23.78
N SER A 431 4.34 10.90 -23.76
CA SER A 431 3.04 11.39 -24.22
C SER A 431 2.05 11.55 -23.07
N ILE A 432 1.55 12.77 -22.86
CA ILE A 432 0.50 13.03 -21.86
C ILE A 432 -0.77 12.22 -22.14
N ILE A 433 -1.12 11.98 -23.41
CA ILE A 433 -2.31 11.20 -23.77
C ILE A 433 -2.15 9.75 -23.31
N VAL A 434 -0.98 9.15 -23.55
CA VAL A 434 -0.67 7.78 -23.12
C VAL A 434 -0.73 7.69 -21.59
N VAL A 435 -0.21 8.68 -20.85
CA VAL A 435 -0.31 8.73 -19.39
C VAL A 435 -1.77 8.71 -18.91
N SER A 436 -2.63 9.53 -19.52
CA SER A 436 -4.04 9.60 -19.15
C SER A 436 -4.77 8.29 -19.42
N VAL A 437 -4.61 7.74 -20.64
CA VAL A 437 -5.24 6.50 -21.08
C VAL A 437 -4.78 5.32 -20.23
N PHE A 438 -3.48 5.24 -19.94
CA PHE A 438 -2.91 4.18 -19.11
C PHE A 438 -3.49 4.23 -17.68
N MET A 439 -3.52 5.41 -17.06
CA MET A 439 -4.11 5.57 -15.72
C MET A 439 -5.61 5.31 -15.70
N PHE A 440 -6.34 5.67 -16.76
CA PHE A 440 -7.75 5.35 -16.91
C PHE A 440 -7.97 3.83 -16.88
N PHE A 441 -7.27 3.08 -17.74
CA PHE A 441 -7.45 1.62 -17.83
C PHE A 441 -6.98 0.90 -16.57
N LEU A 442 -5.85 1.30 -15.97
CA LEU A 442 -5.40 0.73 -14.70
C LEU A 442 -6.41 0.96 -13.58
N THR A 443 -7.00 2.16 -13.52
CA THR A 443 -7.98 2.50 -12.48
C THR A 443 -9.27 1.69 -12.66
N ILE A 444 -9.74 1.55 -13.91
CA ILE A 444 -10.92 0.72 -14.23
C ILE A 444 -10.66 -0.75 -13.96
N ALA A 445 -9.48 -1.28 -14.29
CA ALA A 445 -9.11 -2.66 -14.01
C ALA A 445 -9.10 -2.94 -12.51
N GLY A 446 -8.43 -2.10 -11.72
CA GLY A 446 -8.40 -2.26 -10.25
C GLY A 446 -9.80 -2.16 -9.62
N HIS A 447 -10.63 -1.21 -10.08
CA HIS A 447 -12.02 -1.12 -9.66
C HIS A 447 -12.83 -2.38 -10.03
N SER A 448 -12.62 -2.93 -11.23
CA SER A 448 -13.33 -4.14 -11.69
C SER A 448 -12.97 -5.37 -10.86
N ILE A 449 -11.71 -5.48 -10.40
CA ILE A 449 -11.30 -6.56 -9.49
C ILE A 449 -11.95 -6.40 -8.12
N GLU A 450 -12.05 -5.18 -7.59
CA GLU A 450 -12.79 -4.91 -6.35
C GLU A 450 -14.28 -5.22 -6.50
N TRP A 451 -14.90 -4.81 -7.61
CA TRP A 451 -16.28 -5.11 -7.94
C TRP A 451 -16.51 -6.62 -8.03
N LEU A 452 -15.62 -7.37 -8.68
CA LEU A 452 -15.64 -8.83 -8.71
C LEU A 452 -15.57 -9.40 -7.29
N ALA A 453 -14.70 -8.87 -6.43
CA ALA A 453 -14.58 -9.30 -5.05
C ALA A 453 -15.85 -9.11 -4.25
N ALA A 454 -16.44 -7.91 -4.33
CA ALA A 454 -17.73 -7.62 -3.75
C ALA A 454 -18.84 -8.57 -4.24
N TRP A 455 -18.90 -8.80 -5.55
CA TRP A 455 -19.93 -9.62 -6.18
C TRP A 455 -19.81 -11.10 -5.83
N VAL A 456 -18.61 -11.67 -5.89
CA VAL A 456 -18.38 -13.11 -5.70
C VAL A 456 -18.41 -13.51 -4.22
N THR A 457 -17.84 -12.69 -3.33
CA THR A 457 -17.81 -13.04 -1.90
C THR A 457 -19.03 -12.54 -1.13
N GLN A 458 -19.82 -11.62 -1.72
CA GLN A 458 -20.92 -10.93 -1.04
C GLN A 458 -20.47 -10.34 0.32
N ASN A 459 -19.22 -9.88 0.40
CA ASN A 459 -18.60 -9.45 1.64
C ASN A 459 -17.82 -8.14 1.44
N VAL A 460 -18.28 -7.08 2.13
CA VAL A 460 -17.68 -5.74 2.06
C VAL A 460 -16.22 -5.74 2.51
N ALA A 461 -15.87 -6.57 3.48
CA ALA A 461 -14.51 -6.63 3.99
C ALA A 461 -13.54 -7.24 2.97
N SER A 462 -13.97 -8.24 2.19
CA SER A 462 -13.18 -8.73 1.07
C SER A 462 -12.90 -7.61 0.06
N ALA A 463 -13.94 -6.86 -0.33
CA ALA A 463 -13.81 -5.74 -1.24
C ALA A 463 -12.89 -4.64 -0.69
N ALA A 464 -12.99 -4.32 0.61
CA ALA A 464 -12.11 -3.34 1.26
C ALA A 464 -10.64 -3.78 1.25
N VAL A 465 -10.34 -5.04 1.57
CA VAL A 465 -8.97 -5.57 1.52
C VAL A 465 -8.45 -5.52 0.09
N THR A 466 -9.22 -6.02 -0.88
CA THR A 466 -8.89 -5.98 -2.31
C THR A 466 -8.60 -4.55 -2.78
N GLY A 467 -9.44 -3.59 -2.39
CA GLY A 467 -9.27 -2.20 -2.81
C GLY A 467 -8.05 -1.52 -2.20
N VAL A 468 -7.81 -1.72 -0.90
CA VAL A 468 -6.64 -1.17 -0.21
C VAL A 468 -5.35 -1.77 -0.76
N SER A 469 -5.31 -3.09 -0.94
CA SER A 469 -4.11 -3.79 -1.37
C SER A 469 -3.71 -3.43 -2.80
N LEU A 470 -4.69 -3.41 -3.72
CA LEU A 470 -4.45 -2.99 -5.10
C LEU A 470 -4.04 -1.52 -5.18
N ALA A 471 -4.69 -0.63 -4.44
CA ALA A 471 -4.34 0.80 -4.46
C ALA A 471 -2.90 1.01 -3.98
N TYR A 472 -2.51 0.33 -2.90
CA TYR A 472 -1.16 0.42 -2.35
C TYR A 472 -0.10 -0.12 -3.32
N LEU A 473 -0.31 -1.32 -3.87
CA LEU A 473 0.66 -1.96 -4.78
C LEU A 473 0.74 -1.24 -6.13
N LEU A 474 -0.38 -0.70 -6.63
CA LEU A 474 -0.39 0.06 -7.87
C LEU A 474 0.36 1.38 -7.73
N VAL A 475 0.21 2.10 -6.61
CA VAL A 475 1.00 3.33 -6.37
C VAL A 475 2.48 3.01 -6.20
N GLN A 476 2.82 1.85 -5.64
CA GLN A 476 4.19 1.36 -5.51
C GLN A 476 4.70 0.60 -6.73
N MET A 477 4.05 0.74 -7.88
CA MET A 477 4.45 0.01 -9.08
C MET A 477 5.86 0.42 -9.53
N GLY A 478 6.80 -0.51 -9.34
CA GLY A 478 8.13 -0.48 -9.96
C GLY A 478 8.18 -1.34 -11.22
N PHE A 479 7.64 -2.56 -11.12
CA PHE A 479 7.55 -3.51 -12.23
C PHE A 479 6.08 -3.84 -12.50
N PRO A 480 5.51 -3.42 -13.64
CA PRO A 480 4.11 -3.70 -13.99
C PRO A 480 3.78 -5.21 -14.01
N TRP A 481 4.76 -6.04 -14.38
CA TRP A 481 4.63 -7.50 -14.37
C TRP A 481 4.31 -8.07 -12.97
N THR A 482 4.97 -7.57 -11.92
CA THR A 482 4.69 -8.01 -10.54
C THR A 482 3.28 -7.65 -10.10
N LEU A 483 2.81 -6.46 -10.46
CA LEU A 483 1.43 -6.04 -10.19
C LEU A 483 0.42 -6.93 -10.91
N PHE A 484 0.73 -7.34 -12.15
CA PHE A 484 -0.12 -8.25 -12.92
C PHE A 484 -0.23 -9.64 -12.28
N ILE A 485 0.91 -10.23 -11.85
CA ILE A 485 0.90 -11.51 -11.11
C ILE A 485 0.07 -11.38 -9.84
N TYR A 486 0.31 -10.32 -9.05
CA TYR A 486 -0.44 -10.06 -7.83
C TYR A 486 -1.96 -9.94 -8.09
N ALA A 487 -2.36 -9.25 -9.17
CA ALA A 487 -3.77 -9.12 -9.53
C ALA A 487 -4.40 -10.49 -9.84
N ILE A 488 -3.68 -11.39 -10.52
CA ILE A 488 -4.14 -12.77 -10.75
C ILE A 488 -4.30 -13.52 -9.42
N GLU A 489 -3.30 -13.49 -8.55
CA GLU A 489 -3.34 -14.16 -7.24
C GLU A 489 -4.49 -13.65 -6.36
N LEU A 490 -4.74 -12.34 -6.41
CA LEU A 490 -5.86 -11.72 -5.71
C LEU A 490 -7.20 -12.17 -6.27
N VAL A 491 -7.37 -12.18 -7.60
CA VAL A 491 -8.60 -12.67 -8.25
C VAL A 491 -8.84 -14.14 -7.88
N LEU A 492 -7.82 -15.00 -7.99
CA LEU A 492 -7.95 -16.41 -7.63
C LEU A 492 -8.33 -16.60 -6.16
N SER A 493 -7.74 -15.82 -5.25
CA SER A 493 -8.05 -15.89 -3.82
C SER A 493 -9.49 -15.43 -3.52
N VAL A 494 -9.94 -14.38 -4.20
CA VAL A 494 -11.32 -13.89 -4.12
C VAL A 494 -12.31 -14.93 -4.63
N LEU A 495 -12.02 -15.54 -5.79
CA LEU A 495 -12.86 -16.60 -6.36
C LEU A 495 -12.93 -17.81 -5.42
N PHE A 496 -11.81 -18.19 -4.81
CA PHE A 496 -11.78 -19.26 -3.82
C PHE A 496 -12.67 -18.94 -2.60
N VAL A 497 -12.55 -17.74 -2.03
CA VAL A 497 -13.38 -17.31 -0.90
C VAL A 497 -14.86 -17.29 -1.26
N GLY A 498 -15.22 -16.80 -2.46
CA GLY A 498 -16.61 -16.81 -2.92
C GLY A 498 -17.15 -18.21 -3.22
N ALA A 499 -16.32 -19.12 -3.73
CA ALA A 499 -16.71 -20.52 -3.90
C ALA A 499 -17.01 -21.18 -2.55
N VAL A 500 -16.18 -20.92 -1.53
CA VAL A 500 -16.43 -21.39 -0.16
C VAL A 500 -17.75 -20.83 0.37
N TRP A 501 -18.00 -19.52 0.18
CA TRP A 501 -19.27 -18.90 0.56
C TRP A 501 -20.48 -19.57 -0.12
N TYR A 502 -20.42 -19.73 -1.44
CA TYR A 502 -21.50 -20.33 -2.22
C TYR A 502 -21.82 -21.76 -1.78
N ILE A 503 -20.78 -22.59 -1.54
CA ILE A 503 -20.95 -23.96 -1.04
C ILE A 503 -21.62 -23.96 0.34
N VAL A 504 -21.19 -23.07 1.23
CA VAL A 504 -21.74 -22.96 2.59
C VAL A 504 -23.22 -22.53 2.55
N ASP A 505 -23.56 -21.53 1.73
CA ASP A 505 -24.94 -21.06 1.57
C ASP A 505 -25.84 -22.13 0.92
N TRP A 506 -25.34 -22.82 -0.10
CA TRP A 506 -26.05 -23.93 -0.75
C TRP A 506 -26.34 -25.08 0.23
N LEU A 507 -25.36 -25.50 1.04
CA LEU A 507 -25.56 -26.53 2.07
C LEU A 507 -26.57 -26.09 3.14
N ALA A 508 -26.62 -24.78 3.44
CA ALA A 508 -27.54 -24.21 4.41
C ALA A 508 -29.00 -24.14 3.90
N THR A 509 -29.18 -23.82 2.62
CA THR A 509 -30.51 -23.70 1.98
C THR A 509 -31.06 -25.04 1.52
N GLY A 510 -30.21 -25.91 0.96
CA GLY A 510 -30.59 -27.26 0.50
C GLY A 510 -31.12 -28.15 1.64
N ARG A 511 -30.57 -28.03 2.86
CA ARG A 511 -31.09 -28.76 4.03
C ARG A 511 -32.47 -28.30 4.46
N ARG A 512 -32.83 -27.03 4.30
CA ARG A 512 -34.19 -26.52 4.61
C ARG A 512 -35.25 -27.15 3.72
N ALA A 513 -34.94 -27.39 2.44
CA ALA A 513 -35.85 -28.04 1.50
C ALA A 513 -36.10 -29.52 1.84
N VAL A 514 -35.13 -30.19 2.46
CA VAL A 514 -35.26 -31.59 2.91
C VAL A 514 -36.04 -31.68 4.23
N THR A 515 -35.79 -30.79 5.19
CA THR A 515 -36.51 -30.79 6.48
C THR A 515 -37.92 -30.23 6.41
N ALA A 516 -38.27 -29.43 5.39
CA ALA A 516 -39.64 -28.95 5.19
C ALA A 516 -40.55 -29.97 4.48
N LYS A 517 -39.98 -31.10 4.01
CA LYS A 517 -40.71 -32.21 3.37
C LYS A 517 -40.89 -33.43 4.27
N VAL A 518 -40.45 -33.34 5.52
CA VAL A 518 -40.67 -34.33 6.59
C VAL A 518 -41.59 -33.67 7.60
#